data_AF-A0A2D6X6E8-F1
#
_entry.id   AF-A0A2D6X6E8-F1
#
_cell.length_a   1.000
_cell.length_b   1.000
_cell.length_c   1.000
_cell.angle_alpha   90.00
_cell.angle_beta   90.00
_cell.angle_gamma   90.00
#
_symmetry.space_group_name_H-M   'P 1'
#
loop_
_entity.id
_entity.type
_entity.pdbx_description
1 polymer ?
#
loop_
_entity_poly.entity_id
_entity_poly.type
_entity_poly.pdbx_seq_one_letter_code
_entity_poly.pdbx_strand_id
1 'polypeptide(L)'
;MALANFGEQFAAKTLRKFYQTAVTPAITNTNYEGEIQKAGDRVSILSFLSDITLSDYTANTDMNVETIVDDEDQLVVEKRRYYSFPLDRLEDLFTYADDVADTLTENAAKVIERDIDSYVIENAQFSKAGSWVGIDIRVAGSGQTMASIVTTAAGGTLTLNGNSAAAGNLVPVEHGDGTLDHIGFQDPQDLNKGIRLTSGTTHATEWYRITAVTSTQVATIENWDSAIAGSDIPNGDILRGLGGGEEFTSAQNTDGKVTTEAGWGWEFQAGRATALAAGTVYEQVTEVAEDLDRNEIPDTDRHLTVPPAFVKVLKQAAELQPAIAMAYEGVILNGKVGRVGGFDVHQAAGVRVSTRLEKSTATADMVLSDGSRSHQILANHISMITFAYKWAESRVVDAEDQFAKKYQGLHLYGALVPALRRKSGSTLFVTI
;
A
#
# COMPACT_ATOMS: atom_id res chain seq x y z
N MET A 1 -20.47 -8.12 -41.85
CA MET A 1 -19.66 -6.97 -41.36
C MET A 1 -18.34 -6.98 -42.11
N ALA A 2 -17.77 -5.81 -42.45
CA ALA A 2 -16.50 -5.77 -43.16
C ALA A 2 -15.33 -6.10 -42.22
N LEU A 3 -14.41 -6.95 -42.70
CA LEU A 3 -13.19 -7.39 -41.99
C LEU A 3 -12.32 -6.24 -41.45
N ALA A 4 -12.42 -5.05 -42.05
CA ALA A 4 -11.58 -3.89 -41.76
C ALA A 4 -11.70 -3.34 -40.33
N ASN A 5 -12.83 -3.57 -39.64
CA ASN A 5 -13.10 -2.94 -38.33
C ASN A 5 -13.05 -3.93 -37.16
N PHE A 6 -12.66 -5.18 -37.37
CA PHE A 6 -12.63 -6.21 -36.31
C PHE A 6 -11.69 -5.82 -35.16
N GLY A 7 -10.48 -5.33 -35.48
CA GLY A 7 -9.49 -4.99 -34.46
C GLY A 7 -9.92 -3.85 -33.55
N GLU A 8 -10.60 -2.84 -34.10
CA GLU A 8 -11.15 -1.71 -33.34
C GLU A 8 -12.36 -2.12 -32.49
N GLN A 9 -13.26 -2.95 -33.05
CA GLN A 9 -14.43 -3.44 -32.31
C GLN A 9 -14.04 -4.37 -31.17
N PHE A 10 -13.04 -5.24 -31.38
CA PHE A 10 -12.50 -6.10 -30.32
C PHE A 10 -11.84 -5.27 -29.22
N ALA A 11 -11.03 -4.27 -29.58
CA ALA A 11 -10.42 -3.36 -28.61
C ALA A 11 -11.49 -2.62 -27.78
N ALA A 12 -12.48 -2.03 -28.44
CA ALA A 12 -13.56 -1.29 -27.78
C ALA A 12 -14.42 -2.17 -26.85
N LYS A 13 -14.73 -3.42 -27.26
CA LYS A 13 -15.45 -4.37 -26.41
C LYS A 13 -14.61 -4.84 -25.22
N THR A 14 -13.32 -5.15 -25.45
CA THR A 14 -12.40 -5.58 -24.39
C THR A 14 -12.21 -4.49 -23.34
N LEU A 15 -12.01 -3.24 -23.78
CA LEU A 15 -11.89 -2.07 -22.91
C LEU A 15 -13.14 -1.85 -22.08
N ARG A 16 -14.33 -1.89 -22.70
CA ARG A 16 -15.60 -1.72 -21.98
C ARG A 16 -15.76 -2.79 -20.89
N LYS A 17 -15.42 -4.03 -21.20
CA LYS A 17 -15.49 -5.13 -20.22
C LYS A 17 -14.50 -4.92 -19.08
N PHE A 18 -13.26 -4.53 -19.40
CA PHE A 18 -12.24 -4.21 -18.39
C PHE A 18 -12.72 -3.13 -17.42
N TYR A 19 -13.25 -2.00 -17.89
CA TYR A 19 -13.77 -0.93 -17.01
C TYR A 19 -15.01 -1.32 -16.19
N GLN A 20 -15.70 -2.42 -16.54
CA GLN A 20 -16.84 -2.95 -15.78
C GLN A 20 -16.46 -4.01 -14.74
N THR A 21 -15.33 -4.70 -14.94
CA THR A 21 -14.90 -5.81 -14.08
C THR A 21 -13.75 -5.43 -13.17
N ALA A 22 -12.80 -4.63 -13.64
CA ALA A 22 -11.63 -4.22 -12.88
C ALA A 22 -11.99 -3.42 -11.64
N VAL A 23 -11.23 -3.65 -10.56
CA VAL A 23 -11.38 -2.89 -9.32
C VAL A 23 -10.62 -1.57 -9.43
N THR A 24 -9.50 -1.55 -10.15
CA THR A 24 -8.63 -0.37 -10.32
C THR A 24 -9.37 0.94 -10.64
N PRO A 25 -10.31 1.00 -11.61
CA PRO A 25 -10.97 2.27 -11.95
C PRO A 25 -11.87 2.82 -10.84
N ALA A 26 -12.32 1.98 -9.91
CA ALA A 26 -13.13 2.41 -8.77
C ALA A 26 -12.26 2.95 -7.62
N ILE A 27 -11.07 2.36 -7.40
CA ILE A 27 -10.25 2.62 -6.22
C ILE A 27 -9.15 3.66 -6.45
N THR A 28 -8.93 4.11 -7.70
CA THR A 28 -7.83 5.00 -8.07
C THR A 28 -8.32 6.29 -8.72
N ASN A 29 -7.53 7.36 -8.58
CA ASN A 29 -7.74 8.60 -9.29
C ASN A 29 -7.22 8.49 -10.73
N THR A 30 -8.14 8.60 -11.69
CA THR A 30 -7.89 8.50 -13.13
C THR A 30 -7.89 9.84 -13.86
N ASN A 31 -7.93 10.98 -13.14
CA ASN A 31 -8.02 12.32 -13.73
C ASN A 31 -6.88 12.64 -14.72
N TYR A 32 -5.77 11.93 -14.63
CA TYR A 32 -4.55 12.13 -15.43
C TYR A 32 -4.43 11.18 -16.63
N GLU A 33 -5.40 10.29 -16.86
CA GLU A 33 -5.37 9.33 -17.98
C GLU A 33 -5.23 10.01 -19.35
N GLY A 34 -5.77 11.22 -19.51
CA GLY A 34 -5.75 11.99 -20.77
C GLY A 34 -4.40 12.62 -21.11
N GLU A 35 -3.48 12.72 -20.15
CA GLU A 35 -2.18 13.38 -20.34
C GLU A 35 -1.11 12.45 -20.93
N ILE A 36 -1.39 11.14 -20.97
CA ILE A 36 -0.46 10.13 -21.48
C ILE A 36 -0.66 9.92 -22.98
N GLN A 37 0.34 10.29 -23.75
CA GLN A 37 0.34 10.08 -25.19
C GLN A 37 1.14 8.86 -25.61
N LYS A 38 2.32 8.66 -25.03
CA LYS A 38 3.32 7.68 -25.42
C LYS A 38 3.95 7.02 -24.20
N ALA A 39 4.66 5.93 -24.50
CA ALA A 39 5.36 5.17 -23.48
C ALA A 39 6.60 5.92 -22.99
N GLY A 40 6.72 6.08 -21.68
CA GLY A 40 7.77 6.91 -21.06
C GLY A 40 7.37 8.38 -20.87
N ASP A 41 6.12 8.75 -21.20
CA ASP A 41 5.58 10.03 -20.78
C ASP A 41 5.56 10.11 -19.25
N ARG A 42 5.77 11.32 -18.75
CA ARG A 42 5.79 11.65 -17.34
C ARG A 42 4.66 12.63 -17.07
N VAL A 43 3.85 12.32 -16.07
CA VAL A 43 2.81 13.22 -15.57
C VAL A 43 3.24 13.71 -14.20
N SER A 44 3.30 15.02 -14.06
CA SER A 44 3.72 15.68 -12.83
C SER A 44 2.48 15.91 -11.96
N ILE A 45 2.48 15.28 -10.79
CA ILE A 45 1.40 15.37 -9.82
C ILE A 45 1.84 16.37 -8.76
N LEU A 46 1.16 17.52 -8.73
CA LEU A 46 1.36 18.51 -7.70
C LEU A 46 0.58 18.12 -6.44
N SER A 47 1.27 18.17 -5.31
CA SER A 47 0.69 18.11 -3.98
C SER A 47 1.16 19.29 -3.15
N PHE A 48 0.31 19.75 -2.23
CA PHE A 48 0.63 20.86 -1.35
C PHE A 48 1.00 20.31 0.02
N LEU A 49 2.14 20.76 0.54
CA LEU A 49 2.68 20.30 1.83
C LEU A 49 1.95 20.94 3.01
N SER A 50 1.49 22.18 2.84
CA SER A 50 0.85 22.97 3.91
C SER A 50 -0.63 23.12 3.68
N ASP A 51 -1.43 22.81 4.70
CA ASP A 51 -2.82 23.24 4.77
C ASP A 51 -2.85 24.76 4.99
N ILE A 52 -3.85 25.43 4.41
CA ILE A 52 -4.03 26.88 4.58
C ILE A 52 -4.39 27.14 6.05
N THR A 53 -3.57 27.91 6.78
CA THR A 53 -3.89 28.20 8.17
C THR A 53 -5.03 29.22 8.26
N LEU A 54 -5.93 28.99 9.21
CA LEU A 54 -6.97 29.96 9.54
C LEU A 54 -6.46 30.85 10.67
N SER A 55 -6.06 32.08 10.33
CA SER A 55 -5.62 33.06 11.32
C SER A 55 -6.79 33.93 11.81
N ASP A 56 -6.77 34.29 13.09
CA ASP A 56 -7.74 35.22 13.67
C ASP A 56 -7.63 36.61 13.03
N TYR A 57 -8.78 37.18 12.67
CA TYR A 57 -8.84 38.54 12.13
C TYR A 57 -8.94 39.57 13.27
N THR A 58 -7.92 40.41 13.40
CA THR A 58 -7.97 41.62 14.23
C THR A 58 -8.19 42.86 13.37
N ALA A 59 -9.21 43.66 13.70
CA ALA A 59 -9.48 44.90 12.97
C ALA A 59 -8.34 45.91 13.16
N ASN A 60 -7.93 46.58 12.07
CA ASN A 60 -6.84 47.56 12.00
C ASN A 60 -5.41 47.01 12.18
N THR A 61 -5.19 45.72 11.93
CA THR A 61 -3.85 45.12 11.81
C THR A 61 -3.63 44.58 10.41
N ASP A 62 -2.38 44.59 9.95
CA ASP A 62 -2.02 43.95 8.68
C ASP A 62 -2.19 42.43 8.77
N MET A 63 -2.69 41.83 7.70
CA MET A 63 -2.85 40.38 7.58
C MET A 63 -1.51 39.77 7.14
N ASN A 64 -1.09 38.68 7.81
CA ASN A 64 0.08 37.93 7.37
C ASN A 64 -0.26 37.09 6.13
N VAL A 65 0.67 37.02 5.16
CA VAL A 65 0.52 36.20 3.95
C VAL A 65 1.46 35.02 4.07
N GLU A 66 0.91 33.82 3.99
CA GLU A 66 1.69 32.58 4.04
C GLU A 66 2.14 32.15 2.64
N THR A 67 3.35 31.61 2.57
CA THR A 67 3.88 31.01 1.34
C THR A 67 3.45 29.55 1.25
N ILE A 68 2.72 29.20 0.20
CA ILE A 68 2.35 27.82 -0.10
C ILE A 68 3.55 27.14 -0.75
N VAL A 69 4.00 26.01 -0.19
CA VAL A 69 5.07 25.18 -0.76
C VAL A 69 4.43 24.00 -1.50
N ASP A 70 4.84 23.80 -2.75
CA ASP A 70 4.45 22.66 -3.57
C ASP A 70 5.51 21.55 -3.53
N ASP A 71 5.04 20.32 -3.69
CA ASP A 71 5.84 19.13 -3.89
C ASP A 71 5.40 18.44 -5.19
N GLU A 72 6.37 18.03 -6.00
CA GLU A 72 6.14 17.53 -7.36
C GLU A 72 6.63 16.09 -7.49
N ASP A 73 5.66 15.17 -7.62
CA ASP A 73 5.92 13.76 -7.86
C ASP A 73 5.66 13.39 -9.32
N GLN A 74 6.51 12.52 -9.90
CA GLN A 74 6.42 12.16 -11.33
C GLN A 74 5.86 10.75 -11.52
N LEU A 75 4.64 10.64 -12.05
CA LEU A 75 4.10 9.37 -12.53
C LEU A 75 4.69 9.05 -13.90
N VAL A 76 5.40 7.92 -13.98
CA VAL A 76 6.00 7.43 -15.23
C VAL A 76 5.21 6.25 -15.77
N VAL A 77 4.90 6.29 -17.07
CA VAL A 77 4.24 5.18 -17.76
C VAL A 77 5.26 4.10 -18.08
N GLU A 78 5.53 3.26 -17.08
CA GLU A 78 6.58 2.25 -17.14
C GLU A 78 6.15 0.94 -17.79
N LYS A 79 4.90 0.49 -17.57
CA LYS A 79 4.50 -0.85 -18.00
C LYS A 79 3.97 -0.83 -19.43
N ARG A 80 4.50 -1.75 -20.24
CA ARG A 80 4.08 -2.00 -21.63
C ARG A 80 3.75 -3.48 -21.75
N ARG A 81 2.48 -3.79 -21.97
CA ARG A 81 2.00 -5.17 -22.09
C ARG A 81 1.30 -5.34 -23.43
N TYR A 82 1.45 -6.50 -24.02
CA TYR A 82 0.77 -6.82 -25.27
C TYR A 82 0.18 -8.21 -25.22
N TYR A 83 -0.91 -8.42 -25.96
CA TYR A 83 -1.34 -9.75 -26.36
C TYR A 83 -1.12 -9.92 -27.85
N SER A 84 -0.82 -11.14 -28.28
CA SER A 84 -0.66 -11.50 -29.68
C SER A 84 -1.15 -12.91 -29.87
N PHE A 85 -2.23 -13.10 -30.64
CA PHE A 85 -2.76 -14.43 -30.94
C PHE A 85 -3.07 -14.58 -32.44
N PRO A 86 -2.80 -15.76 -33.02
CA PRO A 86 -3.16 -16.04 -34.41
C PRO A 86 -4.66 -16.30 -34.55
N LEU A 87 -5.21 -15.87 -35.68
CA LEU A 87 -6.56 -16.10 -36.16
C LEU A 87 -6.44 -16.74 -37.55
N ASP A 88 -6.65 -18.06 -37.61
CA ASP A 88 -6.47 -18.86 -38.82
C ASP A 88 -7.55 -18.55 -39.89
N ARG A 89 -8.81 -18.34 -39.45
CA ARG A 89 -9.94 -18.00 -40.33
C ARG A 89 -10.85 -16.95 -39.71
N LEU A 90 -10.53 -15.67 -39.96
CA LEU A 90 -11.32 -14.53 -39.46
C LEU A 90 -12.77 -14.54 -39.98
N GLU A 91 -13.02 -15.14 -41.14
CA GLU A 91 -14.36 -15.27 -41.75
C GLU A 91 -15.21 -16.36 -41.08
N ASP A 92 -14.59 -17.45 -40.64
CA ASP A 92 -15.28 -18.53 -39.92
C ASP A 92 -15.65 -18.11 -38.49
N LEU A 93 -14.87 -17.21 -37.88
CA LEU A 93 -15.17 -16.63 -36.55
C LEU A 93 -16.55 -15.93 -36.50
N PHE A 94 -17.06 -15.48 -37.66
CA PHE A 94 -18.39 -14.87 -37.82
C PHE A 94 -19.45 -15.85 -38.35
N THR A 95 -19.05 -17.05 -38.78
CA THR A 95 -19.94 -18.07 -39.36
C THR A 95 -20.39 -19.10 -38.32
N TYR A 96 -19.59 -19.31 -37.26
CA TYR A 96 -20.01 -20.09 -36.11
C TYR A 96 -21.11 -19.35 -35.34
N ALA A 97 -22.26 -20.02 -35.19
CA ALA A 97 -23.42 -19.53 -34.48
C ALA A 97 -23.07 -19.31 -32.98
N ASP A 98 -22.96 -18.04 -32.59
CA ASP A 98 -22.78 -17.52 -31.23
C ASP A 98 -21.44 -17.79 -30.49
N ASP A 99 -20.94 -16.73 -29.83
CA ASP A 99 -20.15 -16.74 -28.57
C ASP A 99 -18.61 -16.91 -28.57
N VAL A 100 -17.95 -17.36 -29.64
CA VAL A 100 -16.47 -17.55 -29.59
C VAL A 100 -15.68 -16.23 -29.51
N ALA A 101 -16.15 -15.19 -30.21
CA ALA A 101 -15.51 -13.88 -30.17
C ALA A 101 -15.72 -13.16 -28.82
N ASP A 102 -16.88 -13.38 -28.18
CA ASP A 102 -17.21 -12.74 -26.90
C ASP A 102 -16.50 -13.46 -25.73
N THR A 103 -16.38 -14.79 -25.75
CA THR A 103 -15.56 -15.54 -24.77
C THR A 103 -14.07 -15.18 -24.87
N LEU A 104 -13.54 -14.98 -26.08
CA LEU A 104 -12.16 -14.52 -26.28
C LEU A 104 -11.95 -13.09 -25.75
N THR A 105 -12.91 -12.20 -25.98
CA THR A 105 -12.92 -10.84 -25.45
C THR A 105 -12.95 -10.86 -23.91
N GLU A 106 -13.76 -11.74 -23.32
CA GLU A 106 -13.85 -11.89 -21.87
C GLU A 106 -12.55 -12.42 -21.26
N ASN A 107 -11.92 -13.41 -21.89
CA ASN A 107 -10.64 -13.95 -21.43
C ASN A 107 -9.53 -12.90 -21.54
N ALA A 108 -9.48 -12.14 -22.64
CA ALA A 108 -8.53 -11.04 -22.80
C ALA A 108 -8.72 -9.97 -21.72
N ALA A 109 -9.97 -9.56 -21.46
CA ALA A 109 -10.30 -8.61 -20.40
C ALA A 109 -9.85 -9.11 -19.03
N LYS A 110 -10.10 -10.37 -18.66
CA LYS A 110 -9.70 -10.96 -17.37
C LYS A 110 -8.18 -10.98 -17.14
N VAL A 111 -7.40 -11.20 -18.20
CA VAL A 111 -5.93 -11.19 -18.13
C VAL A 111 -5.41 -9.77 -17.90
N ILE A 112 -5.94 -8.79 -18.63
CA ILE A 112 -5.60 -7.36 -18.47
C ILE A 112 -5.98 -6.90 -17.07
N GLU A 113 -7.20 -7.21 -16.65
CA GLU A 113 -7.73 -6.94 -15.32
C GLU A 113 -6.83 -7.52 -14.23
N ARG A 114 -6.39 -8.77 -14.36
CA ARG A 114 -5.49 -9.39 -13.37
C ARG A 114 -4.16 -8.68 -13.25
N ASP A 115 -3.53 -8.34 -14.37
CA ASP A 115 -2.20 -7.71 -14.39
C ASP A 115 -2.28 -6.30 -13.81
N ILE A 116 -3.27 -5.50 -14.23
CA ILE A 116 -3.47 -4.12 -13.75
C ILE A 116 -3.91 -4.09 -12.28
N ASP A 117 -4.91 -4.89 -11.89
CA ASP A 117 -5.37 -4.94 -10.49
C ASP A 117 -4.20 -5.33 -9.57
N SER A 118 -3.41 -6.35 -9.94
CA SER A 118 -2.27 -6.78 -9.11
C SER A 118 -1.22 -5.68 -8.93
N TYR A 119 -0.94 -4.92 -9.98
CA TYR A 119 0.02 -3.81 -9.96
C TYR A 119 -0.48 -2.63 -9.12
N VAL A 120 -1.78 -2.32 -9.18
CA VAL A 120 -2.35 -1.23 -8.39
C VAL A 120 -2.50 -1.61 -6.91
N ILE A 121 -2.93 -2.84 -6.61
CA ILE A 121 -3.15 -3.30 -5.23
C ILE A 121 -1.81 -3.50 -4.51
N GLU A 122 -0.72 -3.78 -5.22
CA GLU A 122 0.64 -3.80 -4.65
C GLU A 122 1.02 -2.45 -3.99
N ASN A 123 0.40 -1.34 -4.41
CA ASN A 123 0.62 -0.03 -3.79
C ASN A 123 0.14 0.08 -2.33
N ALA A 124 -0.57 -0.93 -1.80
CA ALA A 124 -0.89 -1.02 -0.38
C ALA A 124 0.35 -0.98 0.53
N GLN A 125 1.52 -1.35 0.00
CA GLN A 125 2.75 -1.21 0.75
C GLN A 125 3.18 0.25 1.00
N PHE A 126 2.62 1.23 0.27
CA PHE A 126 2.99 2.64 0.42
C PHE A 126 2.04 3.43 1.32
N SER A 127 1.08 2.79 1.99
CA SER A 127 0.26 3.43 3.02
C SER A 127 1.14 4.06 4.10
N LYS A 128 0.71 5.21 4.64
CA LYS A 128 1.46 5.98 5.64
C LYS A 128 1.96 5.11 6.79
N ALA A 129 3.22 5.28 7.17
CA ALA A 129 3.76 4.67 8.38
C ALA A 129 2.98 5.21 9.60
N GLY A 130 2.49 4.32 10.44
CA GLY A 130 1.52 4.64 11.49
C GLY A 130 0.08 4.28 11.15
N SER A 131 -0.24 3.95 9.89
CA SER A 131 -1.58 3.54 9.45
C SER A 131 -1.60 2.09 8.92
N TRP A 132 -0.94 1.18 9.65
CA TRP A 132 -0.97 -0.25 9.38
C TRP A 132 -1.56 -0.97 10.58
N VAL A 133 -2.61 -1.74 10.34
CA VAL A 133 -3.31 -2.52 11.36
C VAL A 133 -2.82 -3.97 11.29
N GLY A 134 -2.32 -4.47 12.42
CA GLY A 134 -1.74 -5.79 12.58
C GLY A 134 -1.24 -5.96 14.01
N ILE A 135 -0.44 -6.99 14.27
CA ILE A 135 0.19 -7.14 15.58
C ILE A 135 1.53 -6.40 15.59
N ASP A 136 1.62 -5.35 16.38
CA ASP A 136 2.85 -4.61 16.59
C ASP A 136 3.83 -5.40 17.46
N ILE A 137 5.10 -5.40 17.07
CA ILE A 137 6.17 -6.07 17.81
C ILE A 137 7.03 -5.01 18.47
N ARG A 138 6.97 -4.95 19.80
CA ARG A 138 7.77 -4.03 20.61
C ARG A 138 8.90 -4.78 21.30
N VAL A 139 10.13 -4.29 21.12
CA VAL A 139 11.32 -4.76 21.84
C VAL A 139 11.72 -3.69 22.86
N ALA A 140 11.69 -4.06 24.13
CA ALA A 140 12.07 -3.19 25.24
C ALA A 140 13.38 -3.66 25.88
N GLY A 141 14.32 -2.74 26.07
CA GLY A 141 15.62 -2.98 26.71
C GLY A 141 15.52 -3.08 28.23
N SER A 142 16.46 -3.82 28.82
CA SER A 142 16.55 -4.01 30.27
C SER A 142 17.63 -3.15 30.96
N GLY A 143 18.32 -2.25 30.24
CA GLY A 143 19.29 -1.34 30.84
C GLY A 143 20.37 -0.72 29.94
N GLN A 144 20.25 -0.82 28.61
CA GLN A 144 21.12 -0.16 27.63
C GLN A 144 20.29 0.35 26.44
N THR A 145 20.85 1.27 25.65
CA THR A 145 20.28 1.71 24.38
C THR A 145 20.20 0.56 23.37
N MET A 146 18.98 0.12 23.10
CA MET A 146 18.65 -1.02 22.26
C MET A 146 18.53 -0.65 20.77
N ALA A 147 18.30 0.61 20.41
CA ALA A 147 18.30 1.06 19.02
C ALA A 147 18.74 2.53 18.91
N SER A 148 19.32 2.91 17.78
CA SER A 148 19.75 4.28 17.49
C SER A 148 19.50 4.67 16.04
N ILE A 149 19.15 5.93 15.80
CA ILE A 149 19.01 6.51 14.46
C ILE A 149 20.13 7.50 14.23
N VAL A 150 20.82 7.38 13.10
CA VAL A 150 21.79 8.37 12.59
C VAL A 150 21.12 9.11 11.44
N THR A 151 20.95 10.42 11.57
CA THR A 151 20.22 11.24 10.60
C THR A 151 21.10 11.70 9.45
N THR A 152 20.49 11.91 8.28
CA THR A 152 21.06 12.55 7.09
C THR A 152 20.00 13.49 6.49
N ALA A 153 20.40 14.36 5.56
CA ALA A 153 19.49 15.32 4.95
C ALA A 153 18.34 14.71 4.12
N ALA A 154 18.36 13.41 3.81
CA ALA A 154 17.33 12.76 2.97
C ALA A 154 16.75 11.48 3.61
N GLY A 155 17.02 11.23 4.89
CA GLY A 155 16.71 9.96 5.55
C GLY A 155 17.69 9.64 6.67
N GLY A 156 17.53 8.50 7.33
CA GLY A 156 18.31 8.11 8.49
C GLY A 156 18.71 6.65 8.44
N THR A 157 19.83 6.31 9.04
CA THR A 157 20.23 4.92 9.25
C THR A 157 19.82 4.50 10.65
N LEU A 158 18.88 3.57 10.74
CA LEU A 158 18.47 2.95 12.00
C LEU A 158 19.30 1.69 12.25
N THR A 159 19.93 1.62 13.42
CA THR A 159 20.67 0.46 13.91
C THR A 159 19.98 -0.12 15.13
N LEU A 160 19.64 -1.41 15.06
CA LEU A 160 19.10 -2.20 16.16
C LEU A 160 20.24 -2.96 16.84
N ASN A 161 20.24 -2.99 18.17
CA ASN A 161 21.21 -3.69 19.00
C ASN A 161 20.50 -4.75 19.84
N GLY A 162 20.98 -6.00 19.79
CA GLY A 162 20.56 -7.06 20.72
C GLY A 162 21.40 -7.06 21.99
N ASN A 163 20.84 -7.52 23.11
CA ASN A 163 21.63 -7.77 24.31
C ASN A 163 22.35 -9.12 24.20
N SER A 164 23.65 -9.08 23.90
CA SER A 164 24.56 -10.16 24.24
C SER A 164 25.95 -9.59 24.43
N ALA A 165 26.64 -10.03 25.49
CA ALA A 165 28.05 -9.76 25.76
C ALA A 165 29.02 -10.28 24.66
N ALA A 166 28.49 -10.65 23.49
CA ALA A 166 29.19 -10.82 22.23
C ALA A 166 28.35 -10.14 21.15
N ALA A 167 28.98 -9.23 20.40
CA ALA A 167 28.36 -8.40 19.40
C ALA A 167 27.52 -9.20 18.38
N GLY A 168 26.27 -8.77 18.16
CA GLY A 168 25.74 -8.69 16.80
C GLY A 168 24.69 -9.70 16.33
N ASN A 169 23.96 -10.43 17.17
CA ASN A 169 22.83 -11.24 16.68
C ASN A 169 21.50 -10.92 17.39
N LEU A 170 20.55 -10.36 16.63
CA LEU A 170 19.13 -10.34 16.97
C LEU A 170 18.56 -11.75 16.74
N VAL A 171 18.21 -12.44 17.83
CA VAL A 171 17.64 -13.78 17.80
C VAL A 171 16.12 -13.67 17.97
N PRO A 172 15.31 -14.50 17.27
CA PRO A 172 13.86 -14.53 17.48
C PRO A 172 13.48 -14.74 18.96
N VAL A 173 12.37 -14.12 19.37
CA VAL A 173 11.81 -14.28 20.71
C VAL A 173 10.76 -15.39 20.68
N GLU A 174 10.89 -16.38 21.56
CA GLU A 174 9.89 -17.43 21.76
C GLU A 174 8.84 -16.99 22.79
N HIS A 175 7.57 -17.15 22.43
CA HIS A 175 6.44 -16.90 23.31
C HIS A 175 6.06 -18.16 24.11
N GLY A 176 5.26 -17.98 25.17
CA GLY A 176 4.82 -19.09 26.02
C GLY A 176 3.96 -20.14 25.32
N ASP A 177 3.45 -19.84 24.11
CA ASP A 177 2.71 -20.74 23.24
C ASP A 177 3.60 -21.44 22.17
N GLY A 178 4.92 -21.17 22.20
CA GLY A 178 5.90 -21.74 21.27
C GLY A 178 6.01 -21.01 19.92
N THR A 179 5.30 -19.89 19.73
CA THR A 179 5.47 -19.04 18.53
C THR A 179 6.79 -18.26 18.61
N LEU A 180 7.46 -18.04 17.48
CA LEU A 180 8.72 -17.29 17.42
C LEU A 180 8.53 -15.99 16.65
N ASP A 181 8.95 -14.86 17.22
CA ASP A 181 8.91 -13.56 16.56
C ASP A 181 10.30 -13.07 16.17
N HIS A 182 10.48 -12.75 14.89
CA HIS A 182 11.73 -12.19 14.39
C HIS A 182 11.80 -10.68 14.65
N ILE A 183 12.81 -10.27 15.40
CA ILE A 183 12.97 -8.89 15.92
C ILE A 183 13.95 -8.02 15.12
N GLY A 184 14.59 -8.56 14.07
CA GLY A 184 15.48 -7.82 13.15
C GLY A 184 14.80 -7.47 11.82
N PHE A 185 15.56 -6.85 10.91
CA PHE A 185 15.09 -6.51 9.55
C PHE A 185 15.28 -7.66 8.57
N GLN A 186 14.36 -7.79 7.60
CA GLN A 186 14.50 -8.71 6.49
C GLN A 186 14.07 -8.07 5.18
N ASP A 187 14.94 -8.16 4.17
CA ASP A 187 14.62 -7.81 2.79
C ASP A 187 13.95 -9.01 2.08
N PRO A 188 12.84 -8.81 1.36
CA PRO A 188 12.06 -7.57 1.17
C PRO A 188 10.88 -7.39 2.15
N GLN A 189 10.69 -8.28 3.13
CA GLN A 189 9.48 -8.34 3.95
C GLN A 189 9.21 -7.07 4.77
N ASP A 190 10.25 -6.34 5.20
CA ASP A 190 10.10 -5.15 6.04
C ASP A 190 10.14 -3.82 5.28
N LEU A 191 10.36 -3.85 3.97
CA LEU A 191 10.30 -2.63 3.18
C LEU A 191 8.92 -1.98 3.32
N ASN A 192 8.93 -0.65 3.48
CA ASN A 192 7.78 0.22 3.63
C ASN A 192 6.99 0.06 4.95
N LYS A 193 7.38 -0.83 5.87
CA LYS A 193 6.75 -0.91 7.20
C LYS A 193 7.11 0.31 8.05
N GLY A 194 6.22 0.62 9.00
CA GLY A 194 6.46 1.56 10.07
C GLY A 194 7.44 1.01 11.12
N ILE A 195 8.39 1.83 11.54
CA ILE A 195 9.23 1.61 12.71
C ILE A 195 9.36 2.89 13.52
N ARG A 196 9.40 2.77 14.85
CA ARG A 196 9.67 3.89 15.75
C ARG A 196 10.55 3.47 16.91
N LEU A 197 11.19 4.46 17.54
CA LEU A 197 11.88 4.26 18.80
C LEU A 197 10.90 4.49 19.96
N THR A 198 11.09 3.76 21.07
CA THR A 198 10.23 3.87 22.26
C THR A 198 11.05 3.99 23.54
N SER A 199 10.50 4.67 24.55
CA SER A 199 11.00 4.74 25.93
C SER A 199 9.87 4.50 26.93
N GLY A 200 9.94 3.37 27.64
CA GLY A 200 8.99 3.03 28.69
C GLY A 200 7.55 2.96 28.19
N THR A 201 6.56 3.37 28.99
CA THR A 201 5.14 3.33 28.59
C THR A 201 4.64 4.64 28.00
N THR A 202 5.49 5.66 27.93
CA THR A 202 5.02 7.06 27.85
C THR A 202 5.51 7.79 26.60
N HIS A 203 6.67 7.42 26.04
CA HIS A 203 7.29 8.16 24.95
C HIS A 203 7.65 7.28 23.77
N ALA A 204 7.33 7.75 22.56
CA ALA A 204 7.72 7.15 21.31
C ALA A 204 7.96 8.24 20.27
N THR A 205 8.89 8.02 19.35
CA THR A 205 9.05 8.90 18.19
C THR A 205 7.84 8.77 17.26
N GLU A 206 7.74 9.66 16.28
CA GLU A 206 6.89 9.42 15.11
C GLU A 206 7.25 8.11 14.42
N TRP A 207 6.32 7.62 13.60
CA TRP A 207 6.53 6.45 12.77
C TRP A 207 7.37 6.80 11.55
N TYR A 208 8.47 6.07 11.37
CA TYR A 208 9.34 6.13 10.20
C TYR A 208 9.05 4.99 9.24
N ARG A 209 9.24 5.25 7.94
CA ARG A 209 9.13 4.25 6.89
C ARG A 209 10.49 3.64 6.60
N ILE A 210 10.58 2.32 6.52
CA ILE A 210 11.79 1.61 6.07
C ILE A 210 11.90 1.68 4.54
N THR A 211 12.98 2.26 4.02
CA THR A 211 13.21 2.41 2.57
C THR A 211 14.24 1.44 2.00
N ALA A 212 15.15 0.94 2.85
CA ALA A 212 16.09 -0.09 2.47
C ALA A 212 16.51 -0.92 3.69
N VAL A 213 16.76 -2.21 3.51
CA VAL A 213 17.32 -3.08 4.54
C VAL A 213 18.75 -3.44 4.13
N THR A 214 19.73 -3.06 4.95
CA THR A 214 21.15 -3.32 4.70
C THR A 214 21.61 -4.61 5.36
N SER A 215 21.07 -4.91 6.54
CA SER A 215 21.32 -6.15 7.29
C SER A 215 20.17 -6.41 8.26
N THR A 216 20.21 -7.52 8.99
CA THR A 216 19.22 -7.82 10.04
C THR A 216 19.15 -6.80 11.17
N GLN A 217 20.14 -5.90 11.28
CA GLN A 217 20.24 -4.88 12.32
C GLN A 217 20.24 -3.46 11.77
N VAL A 218 20.42 -3.27 10.47
CA VAL A 218 20.60 -1.94 9.87
C VAL A 218 19.61 -1.74 8.73
N ALA A 219 18.84 -0.66 8.83
CA ALA A 219 17.91 -0.22 7.79
C ALA A 219 18.06 1.27 7.53
N THR A 220 17.77 1.68 6.30
CA THR A 220 17.53 3.08 5.94
C THR A 220 16.06 3.38 6.18
N ILE A 221 15.80 4.51 6.82
CA ILE A 221 14.47 4.99 7.18
C ILE A 221 14.27 6.42 6.69
N GLU A 222 13.03 6.81 6.44
CA GLU A 222 12.63 8.19 6.14
C GLU A 222 11.33 8.54 6.88
N ASN A 223 11.01 9.83 6.96
CA ASN A 223 9.66 10.25 7.33
C ASN A 223 8.68 9.80 6.25
N TRP A 224 7.45 9.48 6.64
CA TRP A 224 6.48 8.88 5.73
C TRP A 224 6.12 9.80 4.54
N ASP A 225 6.25 11.11 4.72
CA ASP A 225 6.07 12.18 3.74
C ASP A 225 7.36 12.57 3.00
N SER A 226 8.48 11.90 3.32
CA SER A 226 9.82 12.21 2.79
C SER A 226 10.26 13.67 3.04
N ALA A 227 9.72 14.33 4.07
CA ALA A 227 10.09 15.70 4.40
C ALA A 227 11.57 15.82 4.78
N ILE A 228 12.23 16.84 4.22
CA ILE A 228 13.67 17.13 4.39
C ILE A 228 13.92 18.21 5.47
N ALA A 229 12.89 18.97 5.84
CA ALA A 229 13.00 20.06 6.81
C ALA A 229 12.61 19.57 8.23
N GLY A 230 13.61 19.36 9.09
CA GLY A 230 13.43 19.20 10.54
C GLY A 230 13.79 20.48 11.30
N SER A 231 13.37 20.62 12.56
CA SER A 231 13.81 21.73 13.42
C SER A 231 15.28 21.58 13.81
N ASP A 232 16.06 22.68 13.78
CA ASP A 232 17.47 22.70 14.22
C ASP A 232 17.64 22.17 15.66
N ILE A 233 18.65 21.33 15.90
CA ILE A 233 18.98 20.81 17.23
C ILE A 233 20.45 21.07 17.60
N PRO A 234 20.75 21.55 18.83
CA PRO A 234 22.09 21.53 19.39
C PRO A 234 22.61 20.11 19.63
N ASN A 235 23.94 19.95 19.64
CA ASN A 235 24.65 18.68 19.78
C ASN A 235 24.55 18.10 21.21
N GLY A 236 23.97 16.90 21.40
CA GLY A 236 24.01 16.23 22.71
C GLY A 236 23.03 15.11 23.10
N ASP A 237 21.90 14.84 22.41
CA ASP A 237 20.76 14.10 23.05
C ASP A 237 20.40 12.66 22.63
N ILE A 238 19.60 11.98 23.48
CA ILE A 238 19.05 10.62 23.29
C ILE A 238 17.52 10.59 23.12
N LEU A 239 17.06 9.57 22.36
CA LEU A 239 15.76 9.38 21.69
C LEU A 239 15.40 10.45 20.65
N ARG A 240 16.28 10.60 19.66
CA ARG A 240 16.06 11.52 18.53
C ARG A 240 15.41 10.84 17.34
N GLY A 241 14.38 11.49 16.81
CA GLY A 241 13.77 11.18 15.53
C GLY A 241 14.60 11.59 14.31
N LEU A 242 14.13 11.28 13.09
CA LEU A 242 14.83 11.57 11.84
C LEU A 242 15.14 13.07 11.65
N GLY A 243 14.19 13.94 12.01
CA GLY A 243 14.26 15.39 11.89
C GLY A 243 14.59 16.13 13.20
N GLY A 244 14.84 15.42 14.30
CA GLY A 244 15.44 16.04 15.48
C GLY A 244 14.59 16.46 16.68
N GLY A 245 13.33 16.05 16.80
CA GLY A 245 12.56 16.12 18.07
C GLY A 245 11.93 14.75 18.42
N GLU A 246 11.50 14.43 19.64
CA GLU A 246 11.32 15.20 20.89
C GLU A 246 12.38 14.83 21.97
N GLU A 247 12.62 15.74 22.92
CA GLU A 247 13.72 15.76 23.90
C GLU A 247 13.96 14.47 24.71
N PHE A 248 15.24 14.05 24.83
CA PHE A 248 15.85 13.75 26.14
C PHE A 248 17.35 14.11 26.17
N THR A 249 17.70 15.34 26.58
CA THR A 249 18.95 15.56 27.34
C THR A 249 18.82 16.26 28.66
N SER A 250 19.79 15.84 29.46
CA SER A 250 20.57 16.58 30.42
C SER A 250 21.03 18.03 30.07
N ALA A 251 20.55 18.73 29.05
CA ALA A 251 21.06 20.08 28.73
C ALA A 251 20.44 21.21 29.59
N GLN A 252 19.41 20.90 30.39
CA GLN A 252 19.04 21.66 31.60
C GLN A 252 19.69 21.12 32.89
N ASN A 253 20.70 20.24 32.79
CA ASN A 253 21.08 19.38 33.90
C ASN A 253 22.47 19.70 34.45
N THR A 254 22.48 20.56 35.46
CA THR A 254 23.58 20.67 36.43
C THR A 254 23.41 19.68 37.60
N ASP A 255 22.45 18.74 37.57
CA ASP A 255 21.97 18.03 38.78
C ASP A 255 21.44 16.58 38.55
N GLY A 256 22.18 15.69 37.87
CA GLY A 256 21.90 14.25 37.88
C GLY A 256 21.19 13.70 36.63
N LYS A 257 21.93 12.87 35.87
CA LYS A 257 21.47 12.16 34.67
C LYS A 257 20.34 11.16 34.98
N VAL A 258 19.51 10.82 33.99
CA VAL A 258 18.64 9.63 34.06
C VAL A 258 19.53 8.39 34.03
N THR A 259 19.60 7.67 35.15
CA THR A 259 20.48 6.51 35.34
C THR A 259 19.83 5.19 34.93
N THR A 260 18.65 5.21 34.33
CA THR A 260 17.86 3.99 34.05
C THR A 260 17.24 4.04 32.65
N GLU A 261 17.93 3.45 31.68
CA GLU A 261 17.51 3.25 30.28
C GLU A 261 16.56 2.04 30.10
N ALA A 262 15.92 1.61 31.19
CA ALA A 262 15.02 0.46 31.17
C ALA A 262 13.74 0.83 30.40
N GLY A 263 13.32 -0.05 29.49
CA GLY A 263 12.16 0.15 28.62
C GLY A 263 12.46 0.90 27.32
N TRP A 264 13.72 1.25 27.05
CA TRP A 264 14.13 1.85 25.77
C TRP A 264 14.27 0.79 24.70
N GLY A 265 13.79 1.06 23.49
CA GLY A 265 13.94 0.14 22.38
C GLY A 265 13.21 0.61 21.14
N TRP A 266 12.61 -0.35 20.43
CA TRP A 266 12.02 -0.09 19.12
C TRP A 266 10.72 -0.88 18.96
N GLU A 267 9.90 -0.42 18.03
CA GLU A 267 8.62 -1.02 17.73
C GLU A 267 8.43 -1.11 16.22
N PHE A 268 8.09 -2.31 15.76
CA PHE A 268 7.70 -2.59 14.38
C PHE A 268 6.20 -2.57 14.25
N GLN A 269 5.71 -1.76 13.33
CA GLN A 269 4.30 -1.73 13.01
C GLN A 269 3.88 -2.97 12.20
N ALA A 270 2.76 -3.58 12.57
CA ALA A 270 2.21 -4.76 11.92
C ALA A 270 3.31 -5.80 11.61
N GLY A 271 4.16 -6.05 12.62
CA GLY A 271 5.30 -6.96 12.53
C GLY A 271 4.87 -8.38 12.20
N ARG A 272 3.68 -8.76 12.67
CA ARG A 272 2.98 -10.03 12.39
C ARG A 272 1.53 -9.76 11.97
N ALA A 273 0.97 -10.62 11.13
CA ALA A 273 -0.42 -10.45 10.73
C ALA A 273 -1.36 -10.83 11.87
N THR A 274 -2.49 -10.13 11.96
CA THR A 274 -3.55 -10.48 12.90
C THR A 274 -4.47 -11.55 12.30
N ALA A 275 -5.02 -12.44 13.12
CA ALA A 275 -5.91 -13.49 12.64
C ALA A 275 -7.28 -12.90 12.29
N LEU A 276 -7.79 -13.23 11.11
CA LEU A 276 -9.13 -12.82 10.70
C LEU A 276 -10.18 -13.80 11.25
N ALA A 277 -11.13 -13.31 12.04
CA ALA A 277 -12.23 -14.12 12.57
C ALA A 277 -13.57 -13.36 12.50
N ALA A 278 -14.69 -14.10 12.48
CA ALA A 278 -16.02 -13.51 12.39
C ALA A 278 -16.37 -12.59 13.58
N GLY A 279 -15.71 -12.78 14.73
CA GLY A 279 -15.88 -11.93 15.92
C GLY A 279 -14.97 -10.71 15.97
N THR A 280 -13.95 -10.60 15.10
CA THR A 280 -12.94 -9.52 15.14
C THR A 280 -12.87 -8.72 13.84
N VAL A 281 -13.42 -9.25 12.74
CA VAL A 281 -13.33 -8.61 11.41
C VAL A 281 -13.93 -7.20 11.36
N TYR A 282 -15.00 -6.94 12.11
CA TYR A 282 -15.61 -5.61 12.12
C TYR A 282 -14.72 -4.60 12.84
N GLU A 283 -14.21 -4.95 14.02
CA GLU A 283 -13.23 -4.16 14.77
C GLU A 283 -12.01 -3.82 13.90
N GLN A 284 -11.42 -4.82 13.25
CA GLN A 284 -10.28 -4.64 12.35
C GLN A 284 -10.57 -3.71 11.17
N VAL A 285 -11.80 -3.73 10.61
CA VAL A 285 -12.19 -2.81 9.52
C VAL A 285 -12.40 -1.39 10.07
N THR A 286 -12.93 -1.25 11.29
CA THR A 286 -13.12 0.07 11.91
C THR A 286 -11.83 0.70 12.41
N GLU A 287 -10.84 -0.08 12.85
CA GLU A 287 -9.50 0.44 13.20
C GLU A 287 -8.83 1.10 11.99
N VAL A 288 -8.96 0.47 10.82
CA VAL A 288 -8.45 1.01 9.56
C VAL A 288 -9.22 2.27 9.13
N ALA A 289 -10.51 2.37 9.46
CA ALA A 289 -11.29 3.60 9.26
C ALA A 289 -10.79 4.72 10.19
N GLU A 290 -10.56 4.40 11.46
CA GLU A 290 -10.07 5.35 12.47
C GLU A 290 -8.72 5.95 12.06
N ASP A 291 -7.82 5.15 11.50
CA ASP A 291 -6.53 5.64 11.00
C ASP A 291 -6.68 6.66 9.86
N LEU A 292 -7.68 6.50 8.98
CA LEU A 292 -7.98 7.48 7.94
C LEU A 292 -8.65 8.74 8.53
N ASP A 293 -9.51 8.58 9.53
CA ASP A 293 -10.14 9.69 10.25
C ASP A 293 -9.09 10.54 10.99
N ARG A 294 -8.11 9.89 11.63
CA ARG A 294 -6.98 10.56 12.29
C ARG A 294 -6.12 11.37 11.31
N ASN A 295 -6.13 11.01 10.03
CA ASN A 295 -5.45 11.75 8.96
C ASN A 295 -6.37 12.78 8.26
N GLU A 296 -7.56 13.03 8.82
CA GLU A 296 -8.55 14.00 8.31
C GLU A 296 -8.99 13.72 6.86
N ILE A 297 -9.01 12.45 6.47
CA ILE A 297 -9.44 12.04 5.13
C ILE A 297 -10.98 12.00 5.09
N PRO A 298 -11.64 12.45 4.02
CA PRO A 298 -13.09 12.35 3.92
C PRO A 298 -13.61 10.90 3.98
N ASP A 299 -14.83 10.71 4.49
CA ASP A 299 -15.54 9.42 4.54
C ASP A 299 -16.14 8.98 3.20
N THR A 300 -16.19 9.90 2.24
CA THR A 300 -16.70 9.63 0.88
C THR A 300 -15.62 8.93 0.07
N ASP A 301 -15.98 8.07 -0.88
CA ASP A 301 -15.04 7.39 -1.79
C ASP A 301 -13.88 6.64 -1.09
N ARG A 302 -14.19 6.04 0.06
CA ARG A 302 -13.33 5.08 0.75
C ARG A 302 -13.60 3.67 0.24
N HIS A 303 -12.56 2.97 -0.15
CA HIS A 303 -12.62 1.64 -0.73
C HIS A 303 -11.79 0.65 0.08
N LEU A 304 -12.29 -0.57 0.23
CA LEU A 304 -11.60 -1.69 0.86
C LEU A 304 -11.51 -2.85 -0.13
N THR A 305 -10.30 -3.21 -0.56
CA THR A 305 -10.09 -4.26 -1.57
C THR A 305 -9.65 -5.56 -0.92
N VAL A 306 -10.49 -6.59 -0.96
CA VAL A 306 -10.36 -7.80 -0.14
C VAL A 306 -10.35 -9.10 -0.95
N PRO A 307 -9.70 -10.17 -0.45
CA PRO A 307 -9.81 -11.51 -1.03
C PRO A 307 -11.21 -12.13 -0.79
N PRO A 308 -11.64 -13.14 -1.59
CA PRO A 308 -12.93 -13.80 -1.41
C PRO A 308 -13.09 -14.49 -0.04
N ALA A 309 -11.98 -14.95 0.54
CA ALA A 309 -11.98 -15.55 1.87
C ALA A 309 -12.33 -14.53 2.97
N PHE A 310 -11.88 -13.29 2.83
CA PHE A 310 -12.27 -12.20 3.73
C PHE A 310 -13.77 -11.91 3.64
N VAL A 311 -14.32 -11.87 2.41
CA VAL A 311 -15.76 -11.67 2.18
C VAL A 311 -16.59 -12.78 2.84
N LYS A 312 -16.10 -14.02 2.84
CA LYS A 312 -16.75 -15.13 3.54
C LYS A 312 -16.83 -14.87 5.05
N VAL A 313 -15.72 -14.47 5.68
CA VAL A 313 -15.69 -14.15 7.12
C VAL A 313 -16.55 -12.93 7.44
N LEU A 314 -16.52 -11.91 6.57
CA LEU A 314 -17.36 -10.71 6.68
C LEU A 314 -18.86 -11.06 6.69
N LYS A 315 -19.30 -11.98 5.82
CA LYS A 315 -20.70 -12.46 5.80
C LYS A 315 -21.09 -13.27 7.04
N GLN A 316 -20.11 -13.84 7.75
CA GLN A 316 -20.33 -14.60 8.97
C GLN A 316 -20.36 -13.72 10.23
N ALA A 317 -19.82 -12.50 10.15
CA ALA A 317 -19.79 -11.57 11.27
C ALA A 317 -21.22 -11.20 11.73
N ALA A 318 -21.53 -11.48 12.99
CA ALA A 318 -22.87 -11.28 13.55
C ALA A 318 -23.34 -9.82 13.47
N GLU A 319 -22.39 -8.88 13.58
CA GLU A 319 -22.62 -7.44 13.56
C GLU A 319 -23.11 -6.92 12.18
N LEU A 320 -22.86 -7.67 11.11
CA LEU A 320 -23.23 -7.31 9.73
C LEU A 320 -24.49 -8.04 9.22
N GLN A 321 -25.01 -9.00 9.99
CA GLN A 321 -26.20 -9.78 9.62
C GLN A 321 -27.53 -8.99 9.58
N PRO A 322 -27.77 -7.93 10.39
CA PRO A 322 -29.03 -7.19 10.31
C PRO A 322 -29.11 -6.15 9.17
N ALA A 323 -28.02 -5.87 8.43
CA ALA A 323 -27.95 -4.81 7.41
C ALA A 323 -28.33 -5.24 5.97
N ILE A 324 -28.81 -6.48 5.77
CA ILE A 324 -28.86 -7.17 4.46
C ILE A 324 -29.92 -6.61 3.48
N ALA A 325 -30.86 -5.76 3.93
CA ALA A 325 -31.98 -5.33 3.08
C ALA A 325 -31.64 -4.22 2.04
N MET A 326 -30.57 -3.44 2.21
CA MET A 326 -30.25 -2.27 1.35
C MET A 326 -29.08 -2.52 0.37
N ALA A 327 -28.56 -3.74 0.31
CA ALA A 327 -27.28 -4.02 -0.36
C ALA A 327 -27.37 -4.22 -1.89
N TYR A 328 -28.56 -4.27 -2.52
CA TYR A 328 -28.69 -4.90 -3.85
C TYR A 328 -28.58 -3.97 -5.09
N GLU A 329 -28.54 -2.64 -4.95
CA GLU A 329 -28.63 -1.75 -6.14
C GLU A 329 -27.28 -1.48 -6.85
N GLY A 330 -26.15 -2.03 -6.38
CA GLY A 330 -24.83 -1.73 -6.96
C GLY A 330 -23.76 -2.84 -6.91
N VAL A 331 -24.12 -4.08 -6.56
CA VAL A 331 -23.18 -5.19 -6.26
C VAL A 331 -22.47 -5.78 -7.49
N ILE A 332 -22.85 -5.39 -8.71
CA ILE A 332 -22.38 -6.06 -9.93
C ILE A 332 -21.30 -5.25 -10.67
N LEU A 333 -21.04 -4.00 -10.27
CA LEU A 333 -20.02 -3.16 -10.90
C LEU A 333 -18.67 -3.28 -10.15
N ASN A 334 -17.58 -3.52 -10.89
CA ASN A 334 -16.20 -3.46 -10.39
C ASN A 334 -15.95 -4.32 -9.12
N GLY A 335 -16.57 -5.50 -9.07
CA GLY A 335 -16.40 -6.44 -7.96
C GLY A 335 -16.94 -5.97 -6.60
N LYS A 336 -17.79 -4.93 -6.56
CA LYS A 336 -18.34 -4.36 -5.31
C LYS A 336 -19.24 -5.37 -4.60
N VAL A 337 -18.95 -5.68 -3.33
CA VAL A 337 -19.70 -6.63 -2.51
C VAL A 337 -20.75 -5.95 -1.64
N GLY A 338 -20.46 -4.73 -1.17
CA GLY A 338 -21.33 -3.99 -0.26
C GLY A 338 -20.58 -2.84 0.41
N ARG A 339 -21.17 -2.27 1.47
CA ARG A 339 -20.54 -1.20 2.26
C ARG A 339 -20.40 -1.64 3.73
N VAL A 340 -19.23 -1.47 4.33
CA VAL A 340 -18.93 -1.81 5.73
C VAL A 340 -17.96 -0.79 6.32
N GLY A 341 -18.20 -0.33 7.56
CA GLY A 341 -17.24 0.53 8.28
C GLY A 341 -16.87 1.81 7.55
N GLY A 342 -17.80 2.41 6.82
CA GLY A 342 -17.54 3.59 5.97
C GLY A 342 -17.01 3.27 4.56
N PHE A 343 -16.48 2.06 4.33
CA PHE A 343 -15.87 1.66 3.05
C PHE A 343 -16.82 0.94 2.09
N ASP A 344 -16.65 1.21 0.80
CA ASP A 344 -17.13 0.34 -0.27
C ASP A 344 -16.18 -0.86 -0.44
N VAL A 345 -16.70 -2.06 -0.22
CA VAL A 345 -15.91 -3.29 -0.24
C VAL A 345 -15.87 -3.86 -1.66
N HIS A 346 -14.67 -4.04 -2.20
CA HIS A 346 -14.43 -4.65 -3.50
C HIS A 346 -13.75 -6.00 -3.34
N GLN A 347 -14.23 -7.02 -4.05
CA GLN A 347 -13.62 -8.35 -4.04
C GLN A 347 -12.65 -8.50 -5.22
N ALA A 348 -11.39 -8.80 -4.92
CA ALA A 348 -10.38 -9.18 -5.91
C ALA A 348 -9.93 -10.63 -5.64
N ALA A 349 -9.90 -11.49 -6.66
CA ALA A 349 -9.57 -12.91 -6.49
C ALA A 349 -8.18 -13.27 -7.05
N GLY A 350 -7.56 -14.31 -6.46
CA GLY A 350 -6.34 -14.92 -6.98
C GLY A 350 -5.09 -14.05 -6.80
N VAL A 351 -4.24 -13.99 -7.83
CA VAL A 351 -2.94 -13.27 -7.85
C VAL A 351 -3.09 -11.75 -7.71
N ARG A 352 -4.32 -11.23 -7.68
CA ARG A 352 -4.62 -9.80 -7.60
C ARG A 352 -4.54 -9.23 -6.19
N VAL A 353 -4.54 -10.09 -5.17
CA VAL A 353 -4.50 -9.66 -3.78
C VAL A 353 -3.05 -9.54 -3.37
N SER A 354 -2.66 -8.40 -2.80
CA SER A 354 -1.31 -8.23 -2.28
C SER A 354 -1.05 -9.27 -1.19
N THR A 355 -0.02 -10.08 -1.39
CA THR A 355 0.46 -11.03 -0.39
C THR A 355 1.80 -10.55 0.10
N ARG A 356 1.92 -10.33 1.40
CA ARG A 356 3.21 -10.15 2.06
C ARG A 356 3.55 -11.46 2.75
N LEU A 357 4.80 -11.89 2.61
CA LEU A 357 5.32 -13.03 3.34
C LEU A 357 5.56 -12.61 4.80
N GLU A 358 5.01 -13.37 5.75
CA GLU A 358 5.43 -13.27 7.15
C GLU A 358 6.90 -13.65 7.30
N LYS A 359 7.56 -13.11 8.32
CA LYS A 359 8.94 -13.51 8.63
C LYS A 359 8.94 -14.98 9.00
N SER A 360 9.90 -15.74 8.47
CA SER A 360 10.05 -17.14 8.87
C SER A 360 10.40 -17.18 10.36
N THR A 361 9.54 -17.84 11.12
CA THR A 361 9.73 -18.11 12.54
C THR A 361 10.66 -19.32 12.74
N ALA A 362 10.92 -20.11 11.69
CA ALA A 362 11.74 -21.31 11.73
C ALA A 362 13.24 -21.03 11.50
N THR A 363 14.10 -21.74 12.24
CA THR A 363 15.58 -21.69 12.16
C THR A 363 16.16 -22.41 10.92
N ALA A 364 15.33 -22.99 10.05
CA ALA A 364 15.73 -23.75 8.87
C ALA A 364 14.89 -23.37 7.64
N ASP A 365 15.47 -23.55 6.45
CA ASP A 365 14.90 -23.30 5.12
C ASP A 365 13.80 -24.32 4.75
N MET A 366 12.75 -24.36 5.56
CA MET A 366 11.59 -25.22 5.40
C MET A 366 10.34 -24.35 5.52
N VAL A 367 9.71 -24.08 4.38
CA VAL A 367 8.40 -23.44 4.30
C VAL A 367 7.37 -24.38 4.92
N LEU A 368 7.12 -24.23 6.23
CA LEU A 368 5.93 -24.76 6.87
C LEU A 368 4.80 -23.78 6.60
N SER A 369 4.27 -23.76 5.38
CA SER A 369 2.96 -23.15 5.17
C SER A 369 1.94 -24.13 5.73
N ASP A 370 1.33 -23.78 6.87
CA ASP A 370 0.11 -24.39 7.40
C ASP A 370 -1.11 -24.23 6.46
N GLY A 371 -0.90 -23.70 5.25
CA GLY A 371 -1.93 -23.36 4.27
C GLY A 371 -2.47 -21.94 4.46
N SER A 372 -2.11 -21.27 5.55
CA SER A 372 -2.49 -19.90 5.85
C SER A 372 -1.61 -18.93 5.08
N ARG A 373 -2.24 -17.94 4.45
CA ARG A 373 -1.54 -16.91 3.66
C ARG A 373 -1.84 -15.56 4.27
N SER A 374 -0.78 -14.84 4.61
CA SER A 374 -0.91 -13.46 5.07
C SER A 374 -1.17 -12.54 3.89
N HIS A 375 -2.14 -11.65 4.06
CA HIS A 375 -2.64 -10.74 3.05
C HIS A 375 -2.46 -9.31 3.53
N GLN A 376 -2.01 -8.45 2.63
CA GLN A 376 -2.10 -7.01 2.81
C GLN A 376 -3.38 -6.54 2.12
N ILE A 377 -4.30 -6.03 2.92
CA ILE A 377 -5.56 -5.51 2.46
C ILE A 377 -5.43 -3.99 2.39
N LEU A 378 -5.67 -3.47 1.19
CA LEU A 378 -5.68 -2.03 0.94
C LEU A 378 -7.02 -1.45 1.39
N ALA A 379 -6.95 -0.47 2.28
CA ALA A 379 -8.03 0.46 2.55
C ALA A 379 -7.57 1.85 2.13
N ASN A 380 -8.24 2.43 1.15
CA ASN A 380 -7.79 3.71 0.60
C ASN A 380 -8.96 4.62 0.25
N HIS A 381 -8.68 5.91 0.31
CA HIS A 381 -9.47 6.89 -0.41
C HIS A 381 -8.99 6.95 -1.87
N ILE A 382 -9.88 7.30 -2.80
CA ILE A 382 -9.57 7.40 -4.24
C ILE A 382 -8.38 8.31 -4.55
N SER A 383 -8.11 9.31 -3.70
CA SER A 383 -6.97 10.23 -3.85
C SER A 383 -5.60 9.57 -3.66
N MET A 384 -5.50 8.44 -2.95
CA MET A 384 -4.22 7.83 -2.58
C MET A 384 -3.39 7.44 -3.81
N ILE A 385 -3.99 6.70 -4.74
CA ILE A 385 -3.30 6.13 -5.89
C ILE A 385 -3.69 6.93 -7.12
N THR A 386 -2.70 7.46 -7.83
CA THR A 386 -2.90 8.02 -9.17
C THR A 386 -2.59 6.92 -10.17
N PHE A 387 -3.57 6.58 -10.99
CA PHE A 387 -3.44 5.55 -12.00
C PHE A 387 -3.70 6.14 -13.36
N ALA A 388 -2.98 5.62 -14.35
CA ALA A 388 -3.13 6.10 -15.69
C ALA A 388 -2.95 4.95 -16.69
N TYR A 389 -3.94 4.78 -17.55
CA TYR A 389 -4.03 3.68 -18.51
C TYR A 389 -4.34 4.18 -19.91
N LYS A 390 -3.71 3.57 -20.90
CA LYS A 390 -4.00 3.81 -22.30
C LYS A 390 -3.85 2.53 -23.13
N TRP A 391 -4.82 2.33 -24.00
CA TRP A 391 -4.67 1.45 -25.15
C TRP A 391 -3.94 2.18 -26.27
N ALA A 392 -2.68 1.85 -26.54
CA ALA A 392 -1.90 2.61 -27.54
C ALA A 392 -2.20 2.21 -28.98
N GLU A 393 -2.19 0.91 -29.26
CA GLU A 393 -2.25 0.42 -30.63
C GLU A 393 -2.91 -0.94 -30.64
N SER A 394 -3.80 -1.15 -31.59
CA SER A 394 -4.25 -2.48 -31.98
C SER A 394 -4.10 -2.64 -33.48
N ARG A 395 -3.55 -3.77 -33.92
CA ARG A 395 -3.37 -4.05 -35.35
C ARG A 395 -3.56 -5.52 -35.66
N VAL A 396 -3.92 -5.79 -36.91
CA VAL A 396 -3.93 -7.12 -37.50
C VAL A 396 -2.75 -7.18 -38.47
N VAL A 397 -1.87 -8.16 -38.30
CA VAL A 397 -0.68 -8.36 -39.14
C VAL A 397 -0.74 -9.77 -39.72
N ASP A 398 -0.18 -10.00 -40.90
CA ASP A 398 -0.04 -11.36 -41.42
C ASP A 398 1.03 -12.13 -40.64
N ALA A 399 0.80 -13.42 -40.38
CA ALA A 399 1.80 -14.27 -39.76
C ALA A 399 2.85 -14.70 -40.80
N GLU A 400 4.14 -14.66 -40.45
CA GLU A 400 5.23 -14.92 -41.41
C GLU A 400 5.36 -16.42 -41.76
N ASP A 401 5.02 -17.32 -40.81
CA ASP A 401 5.19 -18.78 -40.96
C ASP A 401 3.86 -19.56 -40.95
N GLN A 402 2.72 -18.87 -40.96
CA GLN A 402 1.39 -19.48 -40.92
C GLN A 402 0.45 -18.77 -41.90
N PHE A 403 -0.45 -19.52 -42.54
CA PHE A 403 -1.52 -18.94 -43.36
C PHE A 403 -2.64 -18.30 -42.52
N ALA A 404 -2.25 -17.58 -41.46
CA ALA A 404 -3.12 -16.99 -40.45
C ALA A 404 -2.82 -15.50 -40.27
N LYS A 405 -3.78 -14.75 -39.74
CA LYS A 405 -3.60 -13.34 -39.35
C LYS A 405 -3.39 -13.24 -37.84
N LYS A 406 -2.39 -12.52 -37.36
CA LYS A 406 -2.18 -12.26 -35.93
C LYS A 406 -2.86 -10.95 -35.53
N TYR A 407 -3.63 -10.97 -34.45
CA TYR A 407 -4.14 -9.75 -33.83
C TYR A 407 -3.25 -9.39 -32.64
N GLN A 408 -2.84 -8.12 -32.57
CA GLN A 408 -1.95 -7.59 -31.55
C GLN A 408 -2.58 -6.34 -30.91
N GLY A 409 -2.58 -6.27 -29.59
CA GLY A 409 -2.98 -5.08 -28.84
C GLY A 409 -1.90 -4.70 -27.83
N LEU A 410 -1.58 -3.40 -27.76
CA LEU A 410 -0.57 -2.82 -26.89
C LEU A 410 -1.24 -1.94 -25.82
N HIS A 411 -0.95 -2.24 -24.57
CA HIS A 411 -1.40 -1.55 -23.38
C HIS A 411 -0.24 -0.85 -22.70
N LEU A 412 -0.52 0.37 -22.23
CA LEU A 412 0.40 1.16 -21.45
C LEU A 412 -0.29 1.57 -20.18
N TYR A 413 0.40 1.39 -19.05
CA TYR A 413 -0.12 1.84 -17.78
C TYR A 413 1.00 2.15 -16.78
N GLY A 414 0.65 2.97 -15.80
CA GLY A 414 1.49 3.33 -14.67
C GLY A 414 0.64 3.70 -13.47
N ALA A 415 1.17 3.49 -12.28
CA ALA A 415 0.55 3.88 -11.03
C ALA A 415 1.62 4.54 -10.16
N LEU A 416 1.22 5.56 -9.41
CA LEU A 416 2.07 6.19 -8.41
C LEU A 416 1.24 6.50 -7.17
N VAL A 417 1.85 6.33 -6.00
CA VAL A 417 1.39 6.90 -4.75
C VAL A 417 2.29 8.09 -4.43
N PRO A 418 1.83 9.33 -4.68
CA PRO A 418 2.58 10.52 -4.31
C PRO A 418 2.89 10.52 -2.82
N ALA A 419 4.07 11.02 -2.42
CA ALA A 419 4.56 10.98 -1.05
C ALA A 419 3.55 11.56 -0.05
N LEU A 420 3.01 12.74 -0.35
CA LEU A 420 2.01 13.41 0.49
C LEU A 420 0.64 12.74 0.48
N ARG A 421 0.31 11.92 -0.54
CA ARG A 421 -0.97 11.21 -0.63
C ARG A 421 -0.96 9.85 0.06
N ARG A 422 0.18 9.38 0.56
CA ARG A 422 0.28 8.16 1.38
C ARG A 422 -0.60 8.19 2.63
N LYS A 423 -0.89 9.38 3.18
CA LYS A 423 -1.83 9.57 4.30
C LYS A 423 -3.27 9.16 3.99
N SER A 424 -3.63 9.08 2.71
CA SER A 424 -4.96 8.67 2.24
C SER A 424 -5.13 7.15 2.12
N GLY A 425 -4.17 6.38 2.63
CA GLY A 425 -4.21 4.91 2.64
C GLY A 425 -3.87 4.35 4.02
N SER A 426 -4.53 3.25 4.36
CA SER A 426 -4.25 2.40 5.51
C SER A 426 -4.20 0.93 5.04
N THR A 427 -3.40 0.11 5.72
CA THR A 427 -3.17 -1.28 5.33
C THR A 427 -3.49 -2.22 6.48
N LEU A 428 -4.40 -3.16 6.24
CA LEU A 428 -4.70 -4.23 7.17
C LEU A 428 -3.88 -5.47 6.83
N PHE A 429 -3.03 -5.92 7.76
CA PHE A 429 -2.20 -7.10 7.61
C PHE A 429 -2.80 -8.27 8.38
N VAL A 430 -3.42 -9.20 7.64
CA VAL A 430 -4.21 -10.30 8.21
C VAL A 430 -3.82 -11.65 7.65
N THR A 431 -4.00 -12.68 8.46
CA THR A 431 -3.89 -14.08 8.06
C THR A 431 -5.30 -14.68 8.01
N ILE A 432 -5.66 -15.33 6.89
CA ILE A 432 -7.04 -15.73 6.55
C ILE A 432 -7.15 -17.24 6.31
#